data_AF-A0A256IBG1-F1
#
_entry.id   AF-A0A256IBG1-F1
#
_cell.length_a   1.000
_cell.length_b   1.000
_cell.length_c   1.000
_cell.angle_alpha   90.00
_cell.angle_beta   90.00
_cell.angle_gamma   90.00
#
_symmetry.space_group_name_H-M   'P 1'
#
loop_
_entity.id
_entity.type
_entity.pdbx_description
1 polymer ?
#
loop_
_entity_poly.entity_id
_entity_poly.type
_entity_poly.pdbx_seq_one_letter_code
_entity_poly.pdbx_strand_id
1 'polypeptide(L)' 'MENIGEQGDGIAKIDRGYVVIVPETTVGERVTVELETVRDNVAFADVVERDP' A
#
# COMPACT_ATOMS: atom_id res chain seq x y z
N MET A 1 3.65 2.44 6.37
CA MET A 1 2.36 1.73 6.31
C MET A 1 1.59 1.97 7.60
N GLU A 2 0.34 2.41 7.54
CA GLU A 2 -0.40 2.86 8.74
C GLU A 2 -1.42 1.84 9.26
N ASN A 3 -1.83 0.84 8.46
CA ASN A 3 -2.72 -0.25 8.88
C ASN A 3 -2.55 -1.53 8.03
N ILE A 4 -2.97 -2.69 8.53
CA ILE A 4 -3.04 -3.97 7.79
C ILE A 4 -4.51 -4.32 7.56
N GLY A 5 -4.88 -4.61 6.31
CA GLY A 5 -6.19 -5.17 5.95
C GLY A 5 -6.29 -6.67 6.30
N GLU A 6 -7.52 -7.19 6.36
CA GLU A 6 -7.84 -8.55 6.84
C GLU A 6 -7.13 -9.71 6.10
N GLN A 7 -6.46 -9.47 4.97
CA GLN A 7 -5.70 -10.47 4.21
C GLN A 7 -4.16 -10.28 4.22
N GLY A 8 -3.62 -9.36 5.02
CA GLY A 8 -2.17 -9.10 5.06
C GLY A 8 -1.69 -8.07 4.04
N ASP A 9 -2.63 -7.32 3.46
CA ASP A 9 -2.31 -6.17 2.62
C ASP A 9 -2.05 -4.93 3.48
N GLY A 10 -0.96 -4.25 3.17
CA GLY A 10 -0.64 -2.93 3.65
C GLY A 10 -1.56 -1.86 3.11
N ILE A 11 -2.23 -1.14 4.02
CA ILE A 11 -3.11 -0.03 3.66
C ILE A 11 -2.40 1.28 3.98
N ALA A 12 -2.22 2.11 2.95
CA ALA A 12 -1.72 3.47 3.07
C ALA A 12 -2.81 4.47 2.68
N LYS A 13 -3.05 5.47 3.54
CA LYS A 13 -4.05 6.52 3.30
C LYS A 13 -3.34 7.82 2.95
N ILE A 14 -3.73 8.43 1.83
CA ILE A 14 -3.21 9.74 1.42
C ILE A 14 -4.34 10.76 1.58
N ASP A 15 -4.03 11.93 2.14
CA ASP A 15 -4.99 12.98 2.48
C ASP A 15 -5.93 13.29 1.30
N ARG A 16 -7.24 13.21 1.58
CA ARG A 16 -8.43 13.16 0.68
C ARG A 16 -9.12 11.79 0.49
N GLY A 17 -8.72 10.74 1.19
CA GLY A 17 -9.48 9.48 1.26
C GLY A 17 -9.14 8.48 0.15
N TYR A 18 -8.00 8.68 -0.50
CA TYR A 18 -7.44 7.74 -1.45
C TYR A 18 -6.75 6.59 -0.71
N VAL A 19 -7.10 5.35 -1.06
CA VAL A 19 -6.57 4.14 -0.40
C VAL A 19 -5.63 3.41 -1.36
N VAL A 20 -4.41 3.12 -0.92
CA VAL A 20 -3.49 2.24 -1.65
C VAL A 20 -3.39 0.91 -0.91
N ILE A 21 -3.58 -0.17 -1.65
CA ILE A 21 -3.49 -1.56 -1.19
C ILE A 21 -2.19 -2.15 -1.73
N VAL A 22 -1.33 -2.62 -0.83
CA VAL A 22 -0.03 -3.20 -1.14
C VAL A 22 0.08 -4.59 -0.50
N PRO A 23 0.07 -5.71 -1.24
CA PRO A 23 0.18 -7.03 -0.66
C PRO A 23 1.56 -7.29 -0.05
N GLU A 24 1.67 -8.31 0.81
CA GLU A 24 2.94 -8.83 1.35
C GLU A 24 3.80 -7.80 2.11
N THR A 25 3.14 -6.97 2.91
CA THR A 25 3.79 -5.89 3.66
C THR A 25 3.29 -5.80 5.09
N THR A 26 4.10 -5.22 5.96
CA THR A 26 3.86 -5.18 7.41
C THR A 26 3.69 -3.74 7.92
N VAL A 27 2.92 -3.53 9.00
CA VAL A 27 2.82 -2.20 9.64
C VAL A 27 4.22 -1.76 10.09
N GLY A 28 4.55 -0.50 9.78
CA GLY A 28 5.87 0.08 10.09
C GLY A 28 6.94 -0.15 9.03
N GLU A 29 6.68 -1.00 8.03
CA GLU A 29 7.59 -1.24 6.91
C GLU A 29 7.64 -0.01 5.98
N ARG A 30 8.85 0.27 5.47
CA ARG A 30 9.11 1.27 4.43
C ARG A 30 9.49 0.54 3.15
N VAL A 31 8.71 0.75 2.12
CA VAL A 31 8.87 0.12 0.82
C VAL A 31 8.65 1.13 -0.29
N THR A 32 9.36 0.95 -1.39
CA THR A 32 9.04 1.61 -2.66
C THR A 32 8.11 0.69 -3.42
N VAL A 33 7.01 1.25 -3.92
CA VAL A 33 5.96 0.50 -4.64
C VAL A 33 5.74 1.11 -6.02
N GLU A 34 5.35 0.26 -6.97
CA GLU A 34 4.87 0.67 -8.28
C GLU A 34 3.35 0.49 -8.36
N LEU A 35 2.62 1.53 -8.78
CA LEU A 35 1.16 1.48 -8.92
C LEU A 35 0.79 0.74 -10.20
N GLU A 36 0.17 -0.43 -10.08
CA GLU A 36 -0.29 -1.20 -11.24
C GLU A 36 -1.66 -0.73 -11.75
N THR A 37 -2.58 -0.45 -10.83
CA THR A 37 -3.96 -0.06 -11.18
C THR A 37 -4.42 1.09 -10.32
N VAL A 38 -4.81 2.19 -10.97
CA VAL A 38 -5.32 3.40 -10.34
C VAL A 38 -6.81 3.53 -10.69
N ARG A 39 -7.66 3.58 -9.66
CA ARG A 39 -9.10 3.90 -9.79
C ARG A 39 -9.40 5.19 -9.02
N ASP A 40 -10.65 5.68 -9.11
CA ASP A 40 -11.06 6.97 -8.53
C ASP A 40 -10.75 7.14 -7.04
N ASN A 41 -10.85 6.06 -6.23
CA ASN A 41 -10.64 6.12 -4.78
C ASN A 41 -9.70 5.03 -4.23
N VAL A 42 -9.23 4.11 -5.08
CA VAL A 42 -8.38 3.00 -4.67
C VAL A 42 -7.30 2.74 -5.72
N ALA A 43 -6.09 2.42 -5.26
CA ALA A 43 -5.03 1.87 -6.09
C ALA A 43 -4.48 0.56 -5.55
N PHE A 44 -4.00 -0.26 -6.47
CA PHE A 44 -3.23 -1.48 -6.18
C PHE A 44 -1.79 -1.25 -6.62
N ALA A 45 -0.86 -1.72 -5.79
CA ALA A 45 0.58 -1.52 -6.01
C ALA A 45 1.37 -2.76 -5.60
N ASP A 46 2.49 -3.00 -6.28
CA ASP A 46 3.45 -4.04 -5.92
C ASP A 46 4.74 -3.45 -5.37
N VAL A 47 5.39 -4.20 -4.47
CA VAL A 47 6.68 -3.80 -3.90
C VAL A 47 7.79 -4.00 -4.91
N VAL A 48 8.51 -2.93 -5.22
CA VAL A 48 9.69 -2.97 -6.10
C VAL A 48 11.01 -2.85 -5.32
N GLU A 49 10.97 -2.29 -4.11
CA GLU A 49 12.15 -2.19 -3.23
C GLU A 49 11.74 -2.19 -1.76
N ARG A 50 12.54 -2.87 -0.92
CA ARG A 50 12.38 -2.89 0.55
C ARG A 50 13.58 -2.20 1.18
N ASP A 51 13.35 -1.14 1.94
CA ASP A 51 14.40 -0.53 2.76
C ASP A 51 14.66 -1.43 3.99
N PRO A 52 15.93 -1.75 4.29
CA PRO A 52 16.30 -2.58 5.44
C PRO A 52 16.10 -1.90 6.81
#